data_AF-A0A945IAT3-F1
#
_entry.id   AF-A0A945IAT3-F1
#
_cell.length_a   1.000
_cell.length_b   1.000
_cell.length_c   1.000
_cell.angle_alpha   90.00
_cell.angle_beta   90.00
_cell.angle_gamma   90.00
#
_symmetry.space_group_name_H-M   'P 1'
#
loop_
_entity.id
_entity.type
_entity.pdbx_description
1 polymer ?
#
loop_
_entity_poly.entity_id
_entity_poly.type
_entity_poly.pdbx_seq_one_letter_code
_entity_poly.pdbx_strand_id
1 'polypeptide(L)'
;MTCTKKNIALFFSAIALIGLVFVGGYFFGVRQNVYDTVLNDDGVVQVEKVIGLYEKTRSDSVDFDQFWRVWKTVKEKYVHQPVDDVDLFYGSMAGVVAGLNDPHSVYFPPKIAKDFSEGLAGEFGGIGAEIGIRDEQLTVIAPLPETPAENAGLKPGDSIVAIDGEETFGLTVEEAVKKIKGKPGTTVVLSVTGNGFETLKEVSIIRQVITIPTVIWEEKDDNVAYIRISYFNDETWKQFSSVVEELLLTKPNGVILDLRSNPGGYLETSVAVASEWIKDGPIVKEVFQKKEDKKEYLTKGDHRFKDMPTIVLVDGGTASGSEIVAGALQDYNKAKVLGQKTFGKGSVQSFEVFPDGSALKLTVATWFTPLDRGIDKEGIEPDILIEEMFIEGEEYENGFKDVGVEQALKTLQNMLKGAE
;
A
#
# COMPACT_ATOMS: atom_id res chain seq x y z
N MET A 1 -42.99 -16.91 -27.54
CA MET A 1 -42.55 -15.87 -26.58
C MET A 1 -41.28 -15.22 -27.12
N THR A 2 -41.42 -14.18 -27.93
CA THR A 2 -40.29 -13.41 -28.49
C THR A 2 -40.32 -12.03 -27.86
N CYS A 3 -39.69 -11.90 -26.69
CA CYS A 3 -39.41 -10.59 -26.11
C CYS A 3 -38.35 -9.93 -26.99
N THR A 4 -38.75 -8.98 -27.81
CA THR A 4 -37.90 -8.32 -28.81
C THR A 4 -36.85 -7.46 -28.11
N LYS A 5 -35.57 -7.61 -28.50
CA LYS A 5 -34.39 -6.84 -28.02
C LYS A 5 -34.63 -5.32 -27.91
N LYS A 6 -35.58 -4.78 -28.67
CA LYS A 6 -36.02 -3.38 -28.65
C LYS A 6 -36.61 -2.95 -27.29
N ASN A 7 -37.35 -3.83 -26.62
CA ASN A 7 -37.98 -3.53 -25.32
C ASN A 7 -36.96 -3.56 -24.17
N ILE A 8 -35.92 -4.40 -24.27
CA ILE A 8 -34.81 -4.45 -23.32
C ILE A 8 -33.94 -3.18 -23.46
N ALA A 9 -33.64 -2.76 -24.69
CA ALA A 9 -32.91 -1.52 -24.94
C ALA A 9 -33.68 -0.27 -24.44
N LEU A 10 -35.01 -0.23 -24.62
CA LEU A 10 -35.88 0.83 -24.07
C LEU A 10 -35.90 0.84 -22.54
N PHE A 11 -35.85 -0.33 -21.90
CA PHE A 11 -35.80 -0.43 -20.44
C PHE A 11 -34.47 0.06 -19.86
N PHE A 12 -33.34 -0.33 -20.44
CA PHE A 12 -32.02 0.13 -20.00
C PHE A 12 -31.78 1.62 -20.28
N SER A 13 -32.29 2.14 -21.39
CA SER A 13 -32.23 3.58 -21.68
C SER A 13 -33.11 4.40 -20.72
N ALA A 14 -34.26 3.87 -20.29
CA ALA A 14 -35.08 4.50 -19.25
C ALA A 14 -34.38 4.50 -17.87
N ILE A 15 -33.70 3.41 -17.48
CA ILE A 15 -32.92 3.34 -16.23
C ILE A 15 -31.72 4.28 -16.28
N ALA A 16 -31.01 4.34 -17.41
CA ALA A 16 -29.89 5.28 -17.59
C ALA A 16 -30.35 6.74 -17.52
N LEU A 17 -31.54 7.05 -18.08
CA LEU A 17 -32.14 8.38 -17.99
C LEU A 17 -32.53 8.73 -16.54
N ILE A 18 -33.11 7.78 -15.78
CA ILE A 18 -33.45 7.97 -14.36
C ILE A 18 -32.18 8.14 -13.53
N GLY A 19 -31.12 7.36 -13.80
CA GLY A 19 -29.81 7.52 -13.16
C GLY A 19 -29.16 8.87 -13.45
N LEU A 20 -29.21 9.34 -14.70
CA LEU A 20 -28.73 10.68 -15.08
C LEU A 20 -29.56 11.80 -14.45
N VAL A 21 -30.87 11.63 -14.32
CA VAL A 21 -31.75 12.60 -13.64
C VAL A 21 -31.54 12.58 -12.13
N PHE A 22 -31.23 11.42 -11.52
CA PHE A 22 -30.93 11.31 -10.09
C PHE A 22 -29.55 11.86 -9.75
N VAL A 23 -28.52 11.54 -10.53
CA VAL A 23 -27.17 12.11 -10.37
C VAL A 23 -27.19 13.61 -10.68
N GLY A 24 -27.89 14.01 -11.76
CA GLY A 24 -28.13 15.41 -12.08
C GLY A 24 -28.89 16.13 -10.98
N GLY A 25 -29.92 15.51 -10.40
CA GLY A 25 -30.70 16.03 -9.28
C GLY A 25 -29.95 16.04 -7.94
N TYR A 26 -29.00 15.13 -7.73
CA TYR A 26 -28.10 15.12 -6.58
C TYR A 26 -27.03 16.21 -6.69
N PHE A 27 -26.37 16.34 -7.84
CA PHE A 27 -25.42 17.44 -8.09
C PHE A 27 -26.12 18.80 -8.11
N PHE A 28 -27.30 18.90 -8.71
CA PHE A 28 -28.13 20.10 -8.67
C PHE A 28 -28.64 20.35 -7.26
N GLY A 29 -29.01 19.32 -6.50
CA GLY A 29 -29.43 19.42 -5.10
C GLY A 29 -28.31 19.85 -4.16
N VAL A 30 -27.08 19.35 -4.32
CA VAL A 30 -25.89 19.77 -3.56
C VAL A 30 -25.48 21.19 -3.96
N ARG A 31 -25.50 21.52 -5.26
CA ARG A 31 -25.24 22.88 -5.75
C ARG A 31 -26.31 23.87 -5.30
N GLN A 32 -27.57 23.46 -5.27
CA GLN A 32 -28.70 24.23 -4.78
C GLN A 32 -28.64 24.36 -3.26
N ASN A 33 -28.22 23.32 -2.52
CA ASN A 33 -27.97 23.42 -1.08
C ASN A 33 -26.88 24.45 -0.77
N VAL A 34 -25.79 24.47 -1.54
CA VAL A 34 -24.73 25.50 -1.40
C VAL A 34 -25.24 26.88 -1.82
N TYR A 35 -26.05 26.98 -2.88
CA TYR A 35 -26.71 28.23 -3.29
C TYR A 35 -27.68 28.75 -2.20
N ASP A 36 -28.56 27.90 -1.68
CA ASP A 36 -29.59 28.23 -0.68
C ASP A 36 -28.98 28.49 0.71
N THR A 37 -27.84 27.88 1.02
CA THR A 37 -27.12 28.08 2.30
C THR A 37 -26.33 29.40 2.31
N VAL A 38 -25.91 29.91 1.14
CA VAL A 38 -24.99 31.05 1.05
C VAL A 38 -25.64 32.30 0.45
N LEU A 39 -26.75 32.18 -0.29
CA LEU A 39 -27.44 33.29 -0.95
C LEU A 39 -28.76 33.65 -0.24
N ASN A 40 -29.25 34.86 -0.51
CA ASN A 40 -30.61 35.28 -0.23
C ASN A 40 -31.56 34.97 -1.39
N ASP A 41 -32.87 35.16 -1.17
CA ASP A 41 -33.92 35.08 -2.20
C ASP A 41 -33.63 35.96 -3.43
N ASP A 42 -32.76 36.98 -3.28
CA ASP A 42 -32.30 37.88 -4.34
C ASP A 42 -31.00 37.42 -5.04
N GLY A 43 -30.45 36.25 -4.72
CA GLY A 43 -29.23 35.70 -5.33
C GLY A 43 -27.93 36.39 -4.89
N VAL A 44 -27.94 37.15 -3.80
CA VAL A 44 -26.77 37.83 -3.23
C VAL A 44 -26.17 37.01 -2.09
N VAL A 45 -24.85 36.85 -2.07
CA VAL A 45 -24.09 36.15 -1.00
C VAL A 45 -24.29 36.85 0.34
N GLN A 46 -24.90 36.14 1.29
CA GLN A 46 -24.92 36.54 2.70
C GLN A 46 -23.55 36.30 3.33
N VAL A 47 -22.75 37.36 3.40
CA VAL A 47 -21.42 37.34 4.02
C VAL A 47 -21.48 36.81 5.46
N GLU A 48 -22.55 37.07 6.21
CA GLU A 48 -22.76 36.58 7.59
C GLU A 48 -22.91 35.05 7.69
N LYS A 49 -23.58 34.39 6.73
CA LYS A 49 -23.70 32.93 6.68
C LYS A 49 -22.38 32.26 6.29
N VAL A 50 -21.60 32.92 5.45
CA VAL A 50 -20.23 32.52 5.11
C VAL A 50 -19.33 32.66 6.36
N ILE A 51 -19.38 33.80 7.05
CA ILE A 51 -18.64 34.06 8.30
C ILE A 51 -19.02 33.03 9.39
N GLY A 52 -20.29 32.66 9.54
CA GLY A 52 -20.73 31.66 10.51
C GLY A 52 -20.23 30.22 10.25
N LEU A 53 -19.89 29.89 8.99
CA LEU A 53 -19.18 28.65 8.64
C LEU A 53 -17.68 28.73 8.97
N TYR A 54 -17.07 29.92 8.82
CA TYR A 54 -15.68 30.21 9.17
C TYR A 54 -15.43 30.31 10.68
N GLU A 55 -16.38 30.80 11.48
CA GLU A 55 -16.25 30.89 12.95
C GLU A 55 -16.24 29.51 13.62
N LYS A 56 -17.02 28.55 13.11
CA LYS A 56 -17.11 27.20 13.70
C LYS A 56 -15.83 26.37 13.62
N THR A 57 -14.91 26.71 12.73
CA THR A 57 -13.64 25.96 12.52
C THR A 57 -12.43 26.65 13.13
N ARG A 58 -12.57 27.91 13.58
CA ARG A 58 -11.50 28.64 14.25
C ARG A 58 -11.45 28.26 15.72
N SER A 59 -10.24 28.04 16.22
CA SER A 59 -10.03 27.89 17.65
C SER A 59 -10.19 29.24 18.35
N ASP A 60 -11.00 29.29 19.40
CA ASP A 60 -11.10 30.46 20.30
C ASP A 60 -9.79 30.77 21.04
N SER A 61 -8.85 29.82 21.05
CA SER A 61 -7.54 29.95 21.70
C SER A 61 -6.44 30.55 20.81
N VAL A 62 -6.72 30.76 19.51
CA VAL A 62 -5.71 31.19 18.53
C VAL A 62 -6.15 32.46 17.81
N ASP A 63 -5.29 33.49 17.84
CA ASP A 63 -5.45 34.70 17.04
C ASP A 63 -4.96 34.46 15.60
N PHE A 64 -5.89 34.23 14.68
CA PHE A 64 -5.59 34.00 13.27
C PHE A 64 -5.08 35.26 12.53
N ASP A 65 -5.17 36.47 13.10
CA ASP A 65 -4.55 37.66 12.51
C ASP A 65 -3.03 37.58 12.58
N GLN A 66 -2.48 36.78 13.50
CA GLN A 66 -1.06 36.52 13.57
C GLN A 66 -0.55 35.81 12.31
N PHE A 67 -1.34 34.90 11.71
CA PHE A 67 -0.99 34.22 10.45
C PHE A 67 -0.78 35.24 9.32
N TRP A 68 -1.74 36.16 9.12
CA TRP A 68 -1.66 37.17 8.08
C TRP A 68 -0.57 38.20 8.33
N ARG A 69 -0.30 38.56 9.59
CA ARG A 69 0.85 39.41 9.95
C ARG A 69 2.17 38.77 9.56
N VAL A 70 2.35 37.47 9.82
CA VAL A 70 3.55 36.73 9.40
C VAL A 70 3.64 36.66 7.88
N TRP A 71 2.57 36.26 7.20
CA TRP A 71 2.50 36.20 5.73
C TRP A 71 2.94 37.53 5.09
N LYS A 72 2.33 38.64 5.51
CA LYS A 72 2.66 39.98 5.03
C LYS A 72 4.13 40.34 5.30
N THR A 73 4.61 40.06 6.52
CA THR A 73 5.99 40.36 6.90
C THR A 73 7.00 39.61 6.04
N VAL A 74 6.75 38.32 5.76
CA VAL A 74 7.60 37.52 4.85
C VAL A 74 7.60 38.14 3.45
N LYS A 75 6.43 38.45 2.88
CA LYS A 75 6.36 39.08 1.56
C LYS A 75 7.10 40.41 1.47
N GLU A 76 7.02 41.24 2.50
CA GLU A 76 7.61 42.59 2.49
C GLU A 76 9.09 42.62 2.84
N LYS A 77 9.55 41.74 3.75
CA LYS A 77 10.88 41.84 4.37
C LYS A 77 11.83 40.70 4.03
N TYR A 78 11.36 39.60 3.45
CA TYR A 78 12.26 38.52 3.05
C TYR A 78 13.23 39.02 1.97
N VAL A 79 14.52 38.75 2.14
CA VAL A 79 15.60 39.32 1.33
C VAL A 79 15.61 38.79 -0.11
N HIS A 80 15.14 37.55 -0.32
CA HIS A 80 15.11 36.92 -1.64
C HIS A 80 13.72 37.07 -2.26
N GLN A 81 13.57 38.07 -3.12
CA GLN A 81 12.32 38.38 -3.82
C GLN A 81 12.38 37.94 -5.29
N PRO A 82 11.23 37.65 -5.92
CA PRO A 82 9.89 37.64 -5.33
C PRO A 82 9.62 36.38 -4.51
N VAL A 83 8.82 36.51 -3.45
CA VAL A 83 8.25 35.35 -2.75
C VAL A 83 7.04 34.83 -3.53
N ASP A 84 7.00 33.53 -3.76
CA ASP A 84 5.89 32.87 -4.45
C ASP A 84 4.72 32.62 -3.48
N ASP A 85 3.54 33.15 -3.82
CA ASP A 85 2.32 33.02 -3.00
C ASP A 85 1.79 31.58 -2.94
N VAL A 86 1.99 30.79 -4.00
CA VAL A 86 1.58 29.39 -4.09
C VAL A 86 2.43 28.53 -3.16
N ASP A 87 3.74 28.78 -3.13
CA ASP A 87 4.66 28.08 -2.22
C ASP A 87 4.36 28.39 -0.75
N LEU A 88 4.10 29.66 -0.41
CA LEU A 88 3.68 30.03 0.94
C LEU A 88 2.34 29.37 1.32
N PHE A 89 1.38 29.32 0.40
CA PHE A 89 0.06 28.76 0.64
C PHE A 89 0.15 27.27 0.98
N TYR A 90 0.74 26.47 0.09
CA TYR A 90 0.86 25.04 0.31
C TYR A 90 1.84 24.70 1.45
N GLY A 91 2.90 25.47 1.62
CA GLY A 91 3.80 25.34 2.78
C GLY A 91 3.08 25.55 4.11
N SER A 92 2.16 26.51 4.17
CA SER A 92 1.35 26.73 5.38
C SER A 92 0.39 25.58 5.69
N MET A 93 -0.28 25.02 4.68
CA MET A 93 -1.16 23.85 4.83
C MET A 93 -0.39 22.61 5.29
N ALA A 94 0.80 22.39 4.71
CA ALA A 94 1.71 21.34 5.17
C ALA A 94 2.13 21.57 6.64
N GLY A 95 2.39 22.81 7.05
CA GLY A 95 2.67 23.17 8.43
C GLY A 95 1.52 22.86 9.40
N VAL A 96 0.27 23.08 9.00
CA VAL A 96 -0.91 22.72 9.80
C VAL A 96 -0.95 21.22 10.08
N VAL A 97 -0.76 20.40 9.04
CA VAL A 97 -0.77 18.93 9.18
C VAL A 97 0.42 18.44 9.98
N ALA A 98 1.61 19.01 9.78
CA ALA A 98 2.80 18.71 10.57
C ALA A 98 2.60 18.98 12.07
N GLY A 99 1.73 19.93 12.43
CA GLY A 99 1.35 20.22 13.83
C GLY A 99 0.72 19.03 14.57
N LEU A 100 0.24 18.00 13.87
CA LEU A 100 -0.28 16.77 14.47
C LEU A 100 0.82 15.91 15.12
N ASN A 101 2.10 16.13 14.76
CA ASN A 101 3.22 15.25 15.13
C ASN A 101 2.97 13.78 14.79
N ASP A 102 2.18 13.54 13.75
CA ASP A 102 1.90 12.22 13.19
C ASP A 102 2.67 12.07 11.87
N PRO A 103 3.70 11.20 11.80
CA PRO A 103 4.51 11.01 10.59
C PRO A 103 3.72 10.39 9.43
N HIS A 104 2.51 9.87 9.67
CA HIS A 104 1.68 9.27 8.63
C HIS A 104 0.67 10.25 8.02
N SER A 105 0.49 11.43 8.64
CA SER A 105 -0.38 12.49 8.13
C SER A 105 0.42 13.53 7.36
N VAL A 106 0.07 13.77 6.09
CA VAL A 106 0.83 14.62 5.17
C VAL A 106 -0.13 15.39 4.24
N TYR A 107 0.15 16.66 4.03
CA TYR A 107 -0.48 17.46 2.97
C TYR A 107 0.38 17.42 1.70
N PHE A 108 -0.25 17.14 0.57
CA PHE A 108 0.39 17.04 -0.73
C PHE A 108 -0.04 18.18 -1.66
N PRO A 109 0.88 19.03 -2.13
CA PRO A 109 0.60 19.96 -3.22
C PRO A 109 0.19 19.22 -4.50
N PRO A 110 -0.54 19.85 -5.45
CA PRO A 110 -1.21 19.15 -6.54
C PRO A 110 -0.34 18.19 -7.37
N LYS A 111 0.89 18.61 -7.70
CA LYS A 111 1.83 17.76 -8.44
C LYS A 111 2.22 16.51 -7.65
N ILE A 112 2.53 16.66 -6.37
CA ILE A 112 2.92 15.54 -5.51
C ILE A 112 1.72 14.64 -5.21
N ALA A 113 0.54 15.22 -5.01
CA ALA A 113 -0.71 14.48 -4.81
C ALA A 113 -1.03 13.61 -6.03
N LYS A 114 -0.88 14.16 -7.23
CA LYS A 114 -1.02 13.43 -8.49
C LYS A 114 -0.01 12.29 -8.59
N ASP A 115 1.28 12.58 -8.41
CA ASP A 115 2.35 11.56 -8.47
C ASP A 115 2.09 10.43 -7.45
N PHE A 116 1.62 10.77 -6.23
CA PHE A 116 1.29 9.81 -5.18
C PHE A 116 0.05 8.97 -5.54
N SER A 117 -1.02 9.60 -6.05
CA SER A 117 -2.25 8.91 -6.45
C SER A 117 -2.03 7.98 -7.64
N GLU A 118 -1.29 8.40 -8.67
CA GLU A 118 -0.89 7.55 -9.80
C GLU A 118 -0.03 6.37 -9.30
N GLY A 119 0.77 6.59 -8.25
CA GLY A 119 1.55 5.56 -7.56
C GLY A 119 0.69 4.50 -6.88
N LEU A 120 -0.34 4.92 -6.16
CA LEU A 120 -1.31 4.02 -5.51
C LEU A 120 -2.15 3.25 -6.50
N ALA A 121 -2.56 3.88 -7.61
CA ALA A 121 -3.37 3.25 -8.64
C ALA A 121 -2.60 2.23 -9.51
N GLY A 122 -1.29 2.05 -9.25
CA GLY A 122 -0.44 1.17 -10.05
C GLY A 122 -0.29 1.64 -11.50
N GLU A 123 -0.57 2.93 -11.78
CA GLU A 123 -0.50 3.49 -13.15
C GLU A 123 0.93 3.61 -13.68
N PHE A 124 1.94 3.33 -12.86
CA PHE A 124 3.33 3.30 -13.29
C PHE A 124 3.74 1.90 -13.72
N GLY A 125 3.97 1.76 -15.02
CA GLY A 125 4.73 0.67 -15.57
C GLY A 125 6.22 0.90 -15.39
N GLY A 126 6.96 -0.19 -15.31
CA GLY A 126 8.41 -0.19 -15.37
C GLY A 126 8.90 -1.02 -16.55
N ILE A 127 10.20 -1.26 -16.57
CA ILE A 127 10.81 -2.23 -17.47
C ILE A 127 11.00 -3.59 -16.81
N GLY A 128 10.90 -3.67 -15.47
CA GLY A 128 11.11 -4.91 -14.71
C GLY A 128 12.59 -5.26 -14.56
N ALA A 129 13.40 -4.33 -14.06
CA ALA A 129 14.80 -4.58 -13.74
C ALA A 129 15.13 -4.00 -12.36
N GLU A 130 15.95 -4.74 -11.62
CA GLU A 130 16.67 -4.23 -10.47
C GLU A 130 17.91 -3.48 -10.95
N ILE A 131 18.09 -2.24 -10.47
CA ILE A 131 19.21 -1.38 -10.81
C ILE A 131 19.88 -0.88 -9.55
N GLY A 132 21.16 -0.61 -9.63
CA GLY A 132 21.97 -0.06 -8.55
C GLY A 132 23.15 0.72 -9.10
N ILE A 133 23.95 1.31 -8.21
CA ILE A 133 25.18 1.98 -8.61
C ILE A 133 26.35 1.05 -8.32
N ARG A 134 27.18 0.76 -9.33
CA ARG A 134 28.45 0.04 -9.19
C ARG A 134 29.54 0.87 -9.87
N ASP A 135 30.66 1.07 -9.17
CA ASP A 135 31.78 1.86 -9.66
C ASP A 135 31.34 3.24 -10.20
N GLU A 136 30.46 3.92 -9.45
CA GLU A 136 29.86 5.23 -9.78
C GLU A 136 28.98 5.27 -11.04
N GLN A 137 28.72 4.13 -11.68
CA GLN A 137 27.85 4.01 -12.85
C GLN A 137 26.52 3.35 -12.48
N LEU A 138 25.43 3.80 -13.09
CA LEU A 138 24.15 3.12 -13.00
C LEU A 138 24.21 1.78 -13.73
N THR A 139 23.87 0.69 -13.04
CA THR A 139 24.07 -0.69 -13.51
C THR A 139 22.81 -1.53 -13.27
N VAL A 140 22.49 -2.40 -14.23
CA VAL A 140 21.49 -3.46 -14.08
C VAL A 140 22.03 -4.53 -13.13
N ILE A 141 21.41 -4.69 -11.97
CA ILE A 141 21.72 -5.78 -11.04
C ILE A 141 21.15 -7.08 -11.60
N ALA A 142 19.86 -7.08 -11.92
CA ALA A 142 19.21 -8.21 -12.58
C ALA A 142 17.93 -7.76 -13.31
N PRO A 143 17.69 -8.22 -14.56
CA PRO A 143 16.36 -8.18 -15.13
C PRO A 143 15.44 -9.16 -14.38
N LEU A 144 14.18 -8.81 -14.22
CA LEU A 144 13.18 -9.72 -13.64
C LEU A 144 12.69 -10.69 -14.74
N PRO A 145 12.42 -11.97 -14.41
CA PRO A 145 11.92 -12.94 -15.37
C PRO A 145 10.61 -12.50 -16.02
N GLU A 146 10.47 -12.80 -17.32
CA GLU A 146 9.27 -12.54 -18.13
C GLU A 146 8.90 -11.04 -18.26
N THR A 147 9.84 -10.13 -17.99
CA THR A 147 9.60 -8.67 -18.07
C THR A 147 10.17 -8.02 -19.33
N PRO A 148 9.75 -6.78 -19.68
CA PRO A 148 10.31 -6.06 -20.82
C PRO A 148 11.83 -5.93 -20.82
N ALA A 149 12.47 -5.77 -19.66
CA ALA A 149 13.91 -5.66 -19.51
C ALA A 149 14.64 -6.95 -19.93
N GLU A 150 14.16 -8.10 -19.46
CA GLU A 150 14.71 -9.40 -19.87
C GLU A 150 14.50 -9.64 -21.37
N ASN A 151 13.29 -9.38 -21.86
CA ASN A 151 12.94 -9.52 -23.27
C ASN A 151 13.74 -8.58 -24.19
N ALA A 152 14.17 -7.43 -23.67
CA ALA A 152 15.04 -6.48 -24.36
C ALA A 152 16.52 -6.90 -24.35
N GLY A 153 16.86 -8.00 -23.68
CA GLY A 153 18.20 -8.57 -23.64
C GLY A 153 19.13 -7.92 -22.60
N LEU A 154 18.59 -7.13 -21.68
CA LEU A 154 19.38 -6.62 -20.55
C LEU A 154 19.91 -7.79 -19.71
N LYS A 155 21.13 -7.67 -19.21
CA LYS A 155 21.79 -8.68 -18.39
C LYS A 155 22.36 -8.07 -17.11
N PRO A 156 22.57 -8.90 -16.06
CA PRO A 156 23.34 -8.50 -14.89
C PRO A 156 24.70 -7.90 -15.27
N GLY A 157 25.00 -6.72 -14.76
CA GLY A 157 26.23 -5.98 -15.01
C GLY A 157 26.20 -5.04 -16.22
N ASP A 158 25.07 -4.91 -16.93
CA ASP A 158 24.95 -3.88 -17.97
C ASP A 158 24.92 -2.47 -17.36
N SER A 159 25.80 -1.60 -17.84
CA SER A 159 25.82 -0.18 -17.47
C SER A 159 24.81 0.58 -18.31
N ILE A 160 23.90 1.28 -17.63
CA ILE A 160 22.97 2.22 -18.25
C ILE A 160 23.67 3.57 -18.27
N VAL A 161 24.04 4.05 -19.45
CA VAL A 161 24.79 5.30 -19.65
C VAL A 161 23.84 6.48 -19.81
N ALA A 162 22.73 6.30 -20.52
CA ALA A 162 21.70 7.33 -20.71
C ALA A 162 20.28 6.76 -20.66
N ILE A 163 19.31 7.60 -20.25
CA ILE A 163 17.87 7.32 -20.27
C ILE A 163 17.19 8.41 -21.10
N ASP A 164 16.51 8.02 -22.18
CA ASP A 164 15.88 8.94 -23.15
C ASP A 164 16.84 10.04 -23.65
N GLY A 165 18.12 9.69 -23.81
CA GLY A 165 19.19 10.58 -24.26
C GLY A 165 19.83 11.45 -23.18
N GLU A 166 19.34 11.40 -21.94
CA GLU A 166 19.94 12.11 -20.80
C GLU A 166 20.95 11.23 -20.06
N GLU A 167 22.15 11.75 -19.83
CA GLU A 167 23.21 11.02 -19.12
C GLU A 167 22.78 10.67 -17.68
N THR A 168 23.20 9.48 -17.25
CA THR A 168 22.88 8.93 -15.91
C THR A 168 23.99 9.16 -14.89
N PHE A 169 25.15 9.67 -15.32
CA PHE A 169 26.27 9.91 -14.41
C PHE A 169 25.88 10.92 -13.33
N GLY A 170 26.13 10.57 -12.07
CA GLY A 170 25.77 11.40 -10.92
C GLY A 170 24.28 11.37 -10.53
N LEU A 171 23.42 10.66 -11.27
CA LEU A 171 22.06 10.41 -10.82
C LEU A 171 22.05 9.45 -9.63
N THR A 172 21.16 9.71 -8.69
CA THR A 172 20.77 8.72 -7.69
C THR A 172 19.95 7.60 -8.32
N VAL A 173 19.88 6.44 -7.65
CA VAL A 173 19.03 5.31 -8.10
C VAL A 173 17.58 5.76 -8.20
N GLU A 174 17.11 6.56 -7.24
CA GLU A 174 15.74 7.08 -7.18
C GLU A 174 15.42 7.98 -8.38
N GLU A 175 16.32 8.88 -8.77
CA GLU A 175 16.16 9.74 -9.95
C GLU A 175 16.14 8.91 -11.24
N ALA A 176 17.01 7.92 -11.36
CA ALA A 176 17.02 7.01 -12.49
C ALA A 176 15.71 6.21 -12.57
N VAL A 177 15.24 5.64 -11.46
CA VAL A 177 13.95 4.94 -11.38
C VAL A 177 12.80 5.84 -11.82
N LYS A 178 12.80 7.12 -11.41
CA LYS A 178 11.76 8.09 -11.81
C LYS A 178 11.74 8.34 -13.32
N LYS A 179 12.90 8.34 -13.98
CA LYS A 179 13.00 8.48 -15.45
C LYS A 179 12.61 7.19 -16.19
N ILE A 180 12.99 6.03 -15.64
CA ILE A 180 12.69 4.72 -16.24
C ILE A 180 11.20 4.37 -16.11
N LYS A 181 10.56 4.72 -14.99
CA LYS A 181 9.12 4.52 -14.81
C LYS A 181 8.30 5.45 -15.70
N GLY A 182 7.08 5.04 -16.00
CA GLY A 182 6.16 5.80 -16.84
C GLY A 182 4.91 5.02 -17.17
N LYS A 183 3.99 5.61 -17.93
CA LYS A 183 2.71 4.95 -18.25
C LYS A 183 2.95 3.66 -19.04
N PRO A 184 2.27 2.53 -18.70
CA PRO A 184 2.33 1.31 -19.48
C PRO A 184 2.00 1.57 -20.96
N GLY A 185 2.71 0.89 -21.85
CA GLY A 185 2.61 1.06 -23.31
C GLY A 185 3.44 2.20 -23.89
N THR A 186 4.02 3.08 -23.05
CA THR A 186 5.02 4.06 -23.52
C THR A 186 6.41 3.45 -23.60
N THR A 187 7.29 4.03 -24.41
CA THR A 187 8.66 3.56 -24.58
C THR A 187 9.64 4.37 -23.74
N VAL A 188 10.64 3.71 -23.17
CA VAL A 188 11.88 4.31 -22.67
C VAL A 188 13.04 3.81 -23.52
N VAL A 189 13.99 4.70 -23.84
CA VAL A 189 15.21 4.33 -24.55
C VAL A 189 16.38 4.34 -23.57
N LEU A 190 17.04 3.20 -23.42
CA LEU A 190 18.23 3.09 -22.58
C LEU A 190 19.47 2.96 -23.47
N SER A 191 20.47 3.82 -23.25
CA SER A 191 21.80 3.62 -23.85
C SER A 191 22.61 2.73 -22.92
N VAL A 192 22.84 1.48 -23.30
CA VAL A 192 23.46 0.45 -22.45
C VAL A 192 24.74 -0.11 -23.07
N THR A 193 25.66 -0.54 -22.21
CA THR A 193 26.90 -1.24 -22.59
C THR A 193 27.27 -2.23 -21.48
N GLY A 194 27.93 -3.35 -21.80
CA GLY A 194 28.34 -4.35 -20.82
C GLY A 194 28.18 -5.79 -21.29
N ASN A 195 27.82 -6.68 -20.38
CA ASN A 195 27.75 -8.13 -20.59
C ASN A 195 26.68 -8.55 -21.61
N GLY A 196 25.59 -7.80 -21.71
CA GLY A 196 24.56 -7.94 -22.75
C GLY A 196 24.92 -7.25 -24.05
N PHE A 197 25.81 -6.25 -24.02
CA PHE A 197 26.08 -5.34 -25.13
C PHE A 197 27.56 -4.92 -25.21
N GLU A 198 28.33 -5.59 -26.08
CA GLU A 198 29.78 -5.35 -26.24
C GLU A 198 30.16 -3.91 -26.62
N THR A 199 29.22 -3.17 -27.23
CA THR A 199 29.36 -1.75 -27.53
C THR A 199 28.14 -1.00 -27.01
N LEU A 200 28.26 0.32 -26.84
CA LEU A 200 27.12 1.17 -26.51
C LEU A 200 26.00 0.97 -27.54
N LYS A 201 24.80 0.60 -27.06
CA LYS A 201 23.60 0.44 -27.89
C LYS A 201 22.41 1.10 -27.23
N GLU A 202 21.54 1.68 -28.07
CA GLU A 202 20.22 2.12 -27.64
C GLU A 202 19.25 0.95 -27.67
N VAL A 203 18.58 0.72 -26.54
CA VAL A 203 17.59 -0.34 -26.35
C VAL A 203 16.26 0.33 -26.02
N SER A 204 15.31 0.22 -26.94
CA SER A 204 13.95 0.71 -26.76
C SER A 204 13.11 -0.33 -26.03
N ILE A 205 12.59 0.02 -24.86
CA ILE A 205 11.81 -0.88 -24.01
C ILE A 205 10.42 -0.30 -23.80
N ILE A 206 9.39 -1.08 -24.11
CA ILE A 206 8.00 -0.69 -23.85
C ILE A 206 7.70 -0.97 -22.38
N ARG A 207 7.33 0.07 -21.64
CA ARG A 207 6.96 -0.03 -20.23
C ARG A 207 5.71 -0.89 -20.08
N GLN A 208 5.69 -1.75 -19.07
CA GLN A 208 4.55 -2.60 -18.73
C GLN A 208 4.27 -2.54 -17.24
N VAL A 209 3.05 -2.93 -16.85
CA VAL A 209 2.75 -3.20 -15.44
C VAL A 209 3.57 -4.42 -15.03
N ILE A 210 4.55 -4.21 -14.15
CA ILE A 210 5.43 -5.28 -13.70
C ILE A 210 4.77 -5.98 -12.52
N THR A 211 4.46 -7.25 -12.70
CA THR A 211 3.91 -8.09 -11.62
C THR A 211 5.05 -8.88 -11.01
N ILE A 212 5.39 -8.56 -9.76
CA ILE A 212 6.36 -9.35 -8.99
C ILE A 212 5.56 -10.39 -8.20
N PRO A 213 5.96 -11.68 -8.22
CA PRO A 213 5.37 -12.68 -7.34
C PRO A 213 5.45 -12.22 -5.89
N THR A 214 4.29 -12.13 -5.25
CA THR A 214 4.16 -11.77 -3.83
C THR A 214 3.96 -12.99 -2.95
N VAL A 215 3.59 -14.12 -3.54
CA VAL A 215 3.41 -15.40 -2.86
C VAL A 215 4.33 -16.42 -3.50
N ILE A 216 5.19 -17.02 -2.69
CA ILE A 216 5.96 -18.20 -3.07
C ILE A 216 5.62 -19.33 -2.10
N TRP A 217 5.64 -20.57 -2.59
CA TRP A 217 5.44 -21.72 -1.73
C TRP A 217 6.42 -22.84 -2.10
N GLU A 218 6.78 -23.64 -1.11
CA GLU A 218 7.60 -24.83 -1.26
C GLU A 218 7.16 -25.91 -0.27
N GLU A 219 7.37 -27.17 -0.63
CA GLU A 219 7.23 -28.29 0.29
C GLU A 219 8.50 -28.41 1.14
N LYS A 220 8.33 -28.49 2.46
CA LYS A 220 9.39 -28.79 3.43
C LYS A 220 9.21 -30.20 3.98
N ASP A 221 10.19 -30.64 4.76
CA ASP A 221 10.20 -31.94 5.44
C ASP A 221 8.86 -32.27 6.12
N ASP A 222 8.52 -33.55 6.13
CA ASP A 222 7.25 -34.09 6.65
C ASP A 222 5.99 -33.53 5.96
N ASN A 223 6.07 -33.21 4.66
CA ASN A 223 4.93 -32.72 3.86
C ASN A 223 4.30 -31.46 4.49
N VAL A 224 5.15 -30.51 4.90
CA VAL A 224 4.74 -29.20 5.40
C VAL A 224 4.78 -28.19 4.26
N ALA A 225 3.72 -27.42 4.09
CA ALA A 225 3.71 -26.33 3.12
C ALA A 225 4.29 -25.07 3.75
N TYR A 226 5.42 -24.59 3.24
CA TYR A 226 5.93 -23.26 3.57
C TYR A 226 5.40 -22.27 2.53
N ILE A 227 4.69 -21.24 2.98
CA ILE A 227 4.12 -20.19 2.13
C ILE A 227 4.66 -18.85 2.62
N ARG A 228 5.38 -18.13 1.78
CA ARG A 228 5.87 -16.78 2.09
C ARG A 228 5.06 -15.75 1.33
N ILE A 229 4.54 -14.75 2.05
CA ILE A 229 3.90 -13.58 1.48
C ILE A 229 4.80 -12.38 1.73
N SER A 230 5.35 -11.78 0.68
CA SER A 230 6.29 -10.65 0.80
C SER A 230 5.62 -9.27 0.87
N TYR A 231 4.41 -9.16 0.32
CA TYR A 231 3.62 -7.92 0.31
C TYR A 231 2.14 -8.24 0.00
N PHE A 232 1.21 -7.38 0.43
CA PHE A 232 -0.22 -7.51 0.11
C PHE A 232 -0.63 -6.49 -0.98
N ASN A 233 -0.60 -6.88 -2.25
CA ASN A 233 -1.12 -6.07 -3.37
C ASN A 233 -2.38 -6.71 -3.99
N ASP A 234 -2.81 -6.17 -5.14
CA ASP A 234 -4.01 -6.62 -5.86
C ASP A 234 -3.88 -8.06 -6.40
N GLU A 235 -2.66 -8.48 -6.76
CA GLU A 235 -2.40 -9.82 -7.30
C GLU A 235 -2.16 -10.88 -6.21
N THR A 236 -1.80 -10.46 -5.00
CA THR A 236 -1.48 -11.37 -3.89
C THR A 236 -2.61 -12.33 -3.58
N TRP A 237 -3.86 -11.88 -3.54
CA TRP A 237 -5.00 -12.77 -3.26
C TRP A 237 -5.13 -13.87 -4.31
N LYS A 238 -5.00 -13.51 -5.59
CA LYS A 238 -5.08 -14.46 -6.70
C LYS A 238 -3.95 -15.49 -6.63
N GLN A 239 -2.71 -15.04 -6.43
CA GLN A 239 -1.56 -15.91 -6.27
C GLN A 239 -1.74 -16.84 -5.06
N PHE A 240 -2.13 -16.29 -3.91
CA PHE A 240 -2.38 -17.07 -2.69
C PHE A 240 -3.49 -18.09 -2.87
N SER A 241 -4.62 -17.71 -3.47
CA SER A 241 -5.73 -18.64 -3.73
C SER A 241 -5.33 -19.79 -4.64
N SER A 242 -4.52 -19.53 -5.68
CA SER A 242 -3.99 -20.59 -6.54
C SER A 242 -3.08 -21.56 -5.77
N VAL A 243 -2.21 -21.04 -4.90
CA VAL A 243 -1.38 -21.87 -4.00
C VAL A 243 -2.26 -22.71 -3.07
N VAL A 244 -3.30 -22.13 -2.47
CA VAL A 244 -4.24 -22.86 -1.61
C VAL A 244 -4.93 -23.99 -2.38
N GLU A 245 -5.40 -23.74 -3.60
CA GLU A 245 -6.02 -24.77 -4.46
C GLU A 245 -5.07 -25.93 -4.77
N GLU A 246 -3.80 -25.64 -5.06
CA GLU A 246 -2.75 -26.65 -5.27
C GLU A 246 -2.49 -27.47 -4.00
N LEU A 247 -2.36 -26.80 -2.84
CA LEU A 247 -2.10 -27.46 -1.56
C LEU A 247 -3.26 -28.34 -1.10
N LEU A 248 -4.51 -28.03 -1.47
CA LEU A 248 -5.65 -28.91 -1.19
C LEU A 248 -5.56 -30.26 -1.93
N LEU A 249 -4.84 -30.33 -3.04
CA LEU A 249 -4.60 -31.56 -3.79
C LEU A 249 -3.48 -32.40 -3.17
N THR A 250 -2.43 -31.75 -2.67
CA THR A 250 -1.27 -32.42 -2.06
C THR A 250 -1.52 -32.80 -0.60
N LYS A 251 -2.47 -32.13 0.08
CA LYS A 251 -2.87 -32.39 1.47
C LYS A 251 -1.68 -32.31 2.43
N PRO A 252 -1.06 -31.14 2.61
CA PRO A 252 0.04 -30.98 3.54
C PRO A 252 -0.42 -31.27 4.97
N ASN A 253 0.51 -31.73 5.80
CA ASN A 253 0.25 -32.01 7.21
C ASN A 253 0.05 -30.72 8.02
N GLY A 254 0.62 -29.60 7.56
CA GLY A 254 0.47 -28.29 8.16
C GLY A 254 1.06 -27.19 7.29
N VAL A 255 0.88 -25.94 7.70
CA VAL A 255 1.34 -24.74 7.00
C VAL A 255 2.27 -23.92 7.88
N ILE A 256 3.38 -23.44 7.30
CA ILE A 256 4.16 -22.33 7.84
C ILE A 256 3.87 -21.13 6.94
N LEU A 257 3.19 -20.12 7.49
CA LEU A 257 2.94 -18.84 6.84
C LEU A 257 4.03 -17.85 7.23
N ASP A 258 4.97 -17.57 6.33
CA ASP A 258 6.04 -16.61 6.57
C ASP A 258 5.63 -15.18 6.16
N LEU A 259 5.49 -14.31 7.16
CA LEU A 259 5.21 -12.88 7.03
C LEU A 259 6.40 -12.00 7.46
N ARG A 260 7.58 -12.60 7.66
CA ARG A 260 8.81 -11.87 7.99
C ARG A 260 9.13 -10.84 6.90
N SER A 261 9.46 -9.64 7.34
CA SER A 261 9.81 -8.50 6.50
C SER A 261 8.72 -8.11 5.50
N ASN A 262 7.46 -8.49 5.75
CA ASN A 262 6.31 -8.04 4.98
C ASN A 262 5.71 -6.77 5.60
N PRO A 263 5.85 -5.60 4.96
CA PRO A 263 5.42 -4.31 5.51
C PRO A 263 3.90 -4.08 5.43
N GLY A 264 3.13 -5.08 4.99
CA GLY A 264 1.68 -5.05 4.86
C GLY A 264 1.25 -4.79 3.43
N GLY A 265 0.26 -3.92 3.26
CA GLY A 265 -0.34 -3.59 1.97
C GLY A 265 -1.85 -3.45 2.09
N TYR A 266 -2.61 -3.91 1.08
CA TYR A 266 -4.05 -3.74 1.05
C TYR A 266 -4.77 -4.52 2.15
N LEU A 267 -5.67 -3.81 2.83
CA LEU A 267 -6.48 -4.33 3.91
C LEU A 267 -7.36 -5.49 3.44
N GLU A 268 -8.05 -5.32 2.31
CA GLU A 268 -8.98 -6.30 1.76
C GLU A 268 -8.26 -7.61 1.45
N THR A 269 -7.06 -7.53 0.87
CA THR A 269 -6.20 -8.70 0.61
C THR A 269 -5.79 -9.37 1.93
N SER A 270 -5.39 -8.59 2.93
CA SER A 270 -5.01 -9.11 4.26
C SER A 270 -6.19 -9.83 4.93
N VAL A 271 -7.39 -9.24 4.86
CA VAL A 271 -8.64 -9.82 5.36
C VAL A 271 -8.97 -11.12 4.63
N ALA A 272 -8.84 -11.16 3.29
CA ALA A 272 -9.10 -12.35 2.51
C ALA A 272 -8.14 -13.49 2.85
N VAL A 273 -6.84 -13.21 2.99
CA VAL A 273 -5.83 -14.21 3.41
C VAL A 273 -6.16 -14.78 4.79
N ALA A 274 -6.38 -13.93 5.81
CA ALA A 274 -6.73 -14.40 7.16
C ALA A 274 -8.04 -15.21 7.18
N SER A 275 -8.97 -14.88 6.29
CA SER A 275 -10.25 -15.58 6.18
C SER A 275 -10.10 -17.06 5.76
N GLU A 276 -8.97 -17.49 5.18
CA GLU A 276 -8.76 -18.91 4.88
C GLU A 276 -8.78 -19.80 6.13
N TRP A 277 -8.49 -19.26 7.31
CA TRP A 277 -8.47 -20.01 8.57
C TRP A 277 -9.67 -19.71 9.48
N ILE A 278 -10.20 -18.49 9.44
CA ILE A 278 -11.18 -18.00 10.41
C ILE A 278 -12.59 -18.16 9.86
N LYS A 279 -13.41 -19.03 10.47
CA LYS A 279 -14.78 -19.34 10.00
C LYS A 279 -15.80 -18.25 10.35
N ASP A 280 -15.64 -17.61 11.50
CA ASP A 280 -16.65 -16.70 12.05
C ASP A 280 -16.00 -15.51 12.75
N GLY A 281 -16.68 -14.36 12.72
CA GLY A 281 -16.26 -13.14 13.43
C GLY A 281 -15.46 -12.14 12.58
N PRO A 282 -15.10 -10.99 13.18
CA PRO A 282 -14.23 -10.00 12.56
C PRO A 282 -12.80 -10.51 12.45
N ILE A 283 -12.13 -10.20 11.33
CA ILE A 283 -10.67 -10.33 11.17
C ILE A 283 -9.96 -9.14 11.82
N VAL A 284 -10.52 -7.94 11.64
CA VAL A 284 -9.96 -6.69 12.17
C VAL A 284 -11.08 -5.68 12.38
N LYS A 285 -10.86 -4.75 13.31
CA LYS A 285 -11.76 -3.64 13.60
C LYS A 285 -11.03 -2.31 13.41
N GLU A 286 -11.65 -1.36 12.72
CA GLU A 286 -11.26 0.05 12.77
C GLU A 286 -12.00 0.74 13.91
N VAL A 287 -11.28 1.54 14.67
CA VAL A 287 -11.84 2.44 15.68
C VAL A 287 -11.49 3.87 15.30
N PHE A 288 -12.52 4.68 15.02
CA PHE A 288 -12.38 6.09 14.63
C PHE A 288 -12.29 7.01 15.86
N GLN A 289 -12.20 8.32 15.63
CA GLN A 289 -12.08 9.34 16.69
C GLN A 289 -13.14 9.18 17.79
N LYS A 290 -14.40 8.91 17.41
CA LYS A 290 -15.43 8.50 18.35
C LYS A 290 -15.32 6.99 18.52
N LYS A 291 -15.00 6.54 19.73
CA LYS A 291 -14.78 5.09 20.00
C LYS A 291 -15.99 4.20 19.73
N GLU A 292 -17.18 4.79 19.66
CA GLU A 292 -18.44 4.15 19.29
C GLU A 292 -18.54 3.90 17.78
N ASP A 293 -17.87 4.74 16.98
CA ASP A 293 -17.75 4.56 15.54
C ASP A 293 -16.68 3.49 15.29
N LYS A 294 -17.15 2.26 15.06
CA LYS A 294 -16.31 1.11 14.72
C LYS A 294 -16.75 0.53 13.39
N LYS A 295 -15.78 0.09 12.60
CA LYS A 295 -16.02 -0.70 11.38
C LYS A 295 -15.36 -2.06 11.53
N GLU A 296 -16.15 -3.11 11.43
CA GLU A 296 -15.66 -4.48 11.49
C GLU A 296 -15.50 -5.05 10.09
N TYR A 297 -14.37 -5.70 9.86
CA TYR A 297 -14.09 -6.43 8.63
C TYR A 297 -14.26 -7.92 8.92
N LEU A 298 -15.44 -8.44 8.58
CA LEU A 298 -15.80 -9.84 8.79
C LEU A 298 -15.03 -10.77 7.86
N THR A 299 -14.83 -12.00 8.32
CA THR A 299 -14.31 -13.11 7.50
C THR A 299 -15.19 -13.39 6.28
N LYS A 300 -14.60 -13.89 5.20
CA LYS A 300 -15.25 -14.16 3.90
C LYS A 300 -14.69 -15.41 3.21
N GLY A 301 -15.45 -16.00 2.29
CA GLY A 301 -14.99 -17.12 1.46
C GLY A 301 -15.23 -18.49 2.11
N ASP A 302 -14.47 -19.50 1.65
CA ASP A 302 -14.73 -20.92 1.98
C ASP A 302 -13.91 -21.46 3.17
N HIS A 303 -12.99 -20.66 3.70
CA HIS A 303 -12.15 -20.99 4.86
C HIS A 303 -11.40 -22.32 4.67
N ARG A 304 -10.64 -22.46 3.59
CA ARG A 304 -10.12 -23.75 3.12
C ARG A 304 -9.07 -24.35 4.06
N PHE A 305 -8.41 -23.51 4.87
CA PHE A 305 -7.42 -23.89 5.89
C PHE A 305 -7.96 -23.84 7.32
N LYS A 306 -9.27 -23.78 7.51
CA LYS A 306 -9.92 -23.62 8.83
C LYS A 306 -9.54 -24.64 9.93
N ASP A 307 -9.13 -25.84 9.51
CA ASP A 307 -8.72 -26.95 10.37
C ASP A 307 -7.24 -27.34 10.13
N MET A 308 -6.48 -26.51 9.39
CA MET A 308 -5.07 -26.73 9.04
C MET A 308 -4.15 -26.30 10.20
N PRO A 309 -3.33 -27.20 10.76
CA PRO A 309 -2.30 -26.82 11.74
C PRO A 309 -1.34 -25.79 11.13
N THR A 310 -1.21 -24.63 11.77
CA THR A 310 -0.51 -23.48 11.18
C THR A 310 0.43 -22.82 12.17
N ILE A 311 1.63 -22.46 11.69
CA ILE A 311 2.56 -21.53 12.33
C ILE A 311 2.65 -20.27 11.48
N VAL A 312 2.69 -19.10 12.12
CA VAL A 312 2.99 -17.82 11.44
C VAL A 312 4.38 -17.36 11.88
N LEU A 313 5.26 -17.08 10.94
CA LEU A 313 6.56 -16.47 11.20
C LEU A 313 6.50 -14.95 11.02
N VAL A 314 7.03 -14.21 11.99
CA VAL A 314 7.04 -12.74 12.00
C VAL A 314 8.39 -12.18 12.46
N ASP A 315 8.67 -10.93 12.09
CA ASP A 315 9.83 -10.17 12.56
C ASP A 315 9.49 -8.67 12.71
N GLY A 316 10.50 -7.85 13.06
CA GLY A 316 10.33 -6.39 13.19
C GLY A 316 9.97 -5.66 11.88
N GLY A 317 10.07 -6.32 10.72
CA GLY A 317 9.62 -5.81 9.43
C GLY A 317 8.19 -6.22 9.06
N THR A 318 7.58 -7.13 9.83
CA THR A 318 6.15 -7.45 9.72
C THR A 318 5.32 -6.25 10.19
N ALA A 319 4.53 -5.64 9.30
CA ALA A 319 3.77 -4.43 9.63
C ALA A 319 2.36 -4.41 9.01
N SER A 320 1.45 -3.62 9.59
CA SER A 320 0.14 -3.25 9.02
C SER A 320 -0.72 -4.46 8.62
N GLY A 321 -1.02 -4.66 7.33
CA GLY A 321 -1.79 -5.82 6.84
C GLY A 321 -1.27 -7.17 7.34
N SER A 322 0.06 -7.34 7.45
CA SER A 322 0.68 -8.55 7.98
C SER A 322 0.39 -8.75 9.47
N GLU A 323 0.36 -7.67 10.24
CA GLU A 323 0.02 -7.69 11.67
C GLU A 323 -1.46 -8.01 11.89
N ILE A 324 -2.32 -7.58 10.96
CA ILE A 324 -3.74 -7.96 10.95
C ILE A 324 -3.88 -9.47 10.76
N VAL A 325 -3.17 -10.06 9.80
CA VAL A 325 -3.21 -11.53 9.58
C VAL A 325 -2.67 -12.28 10.79
N ALA A 326 -1.46 -11.95 11.23
CA ALA A 326 -0.82 -12.60 12.38
C ALA A 326 -1.67 -12.47 13.65
N GLY A 327 -2.12 -11.24 13.96
CA GLY A 327 -2.93 -10.96 15.15
C GLY A 327 -4.30 -11.63 15.12
N ALA A 328 -4.98 -11.69 13.97
CA ALA A 328 -6.27 -12.38 13.87
C ALA A 328 -6.13 -13.89 14.04
N LEU A 329 -5.12 -14.50 13.41
CA LEU A 329 -4.86 -15.93 13.55
C LEU A 329 -4.45 -16.29 14.99
N GLN A 330 -3.67 -15.44 15.65
CA GLN A 330 -3.28 -15.62 17.05
C GLN A 330 -4.50 -15.51 17.98
N ASP A 331 -5.30 -14.46 17.84
CA ASP A 331 -6.46 -14.19 18.69
C ASP A 331 -7.51 -15.30 18.64
N TYR A 332 -7.72 -15.89 17.46
CA TYR A 332 -8.63 -17.04 17.29
C TYR A 332 -7.96 -18.40 17.53
N ASN A 333 -6.71 -18.42 17.99
CA ASN A 333 -5.91 -19.63 18.20
C ASN A 333 -5.90 -20.55 16.96
N LYS A 334 -5.82 -19.93 15.76
CA LYS A 334 -5.72 -20.60 14.46
C LYS A 334 -4.29 -20.85 14.04
N ALA A 335 -3.34 -20.11 14.60
CA ALA A 335 -1.92 -20.37 14.44
C ALA A 335 -1.16 -19.93 15.69
N LYS A 336 -0.01 -20.57 15.94
CA LYS A 336 1.00 -19.99 16.84
C LYS A 336 1.88 -19.01 16.06
N VAL A 337 2.15 -17.85 16.63
CA VAL A 337 3.03 -16.82 16.08
C VAL A 337 4.43 -17.00 16.65
N LEU A 338 5.43 -17.16 15.78
CA LEU A 338 6.82 -17.40 16.12
C LEU A 338 7.70 -16.30 15.53
N GLY A 339 8.78 -15.94 16.22
CA GLY A 339 9.79 -15.02 15.70
C GLY A 339 10.04 -13.84 16.63
N GLN A 340 10.03 -12.62 16.09
CA GLN A 340 10.27 -11.40 16.86
C GLN A 340 9.01 -10.52 16.90
N LYS A 341 8.97 -9.58 17.84
CA LYS A 341 7.92 -8.56 17.92
C LYS A 341 7.80 -7.78 16.60
N THR A 342 6.57 -7.58 16.15
CA THR A 342 6.27 -6.87 14.89
C THR A 342 6.39 -5.35 15.01
N PHE A 343 6.29 -4.64 13.88
CA PHE A 343 6.57 -3.20 13.79
C PHE A 343 5.64 -2.30 14.62
N GLY A 344 4.35 -2.63 14.72
CA GLY A 344 3.35 -1.83 15.41
C GLY A 344 2.72 -0.72 14.56
N LYS A 345 2.41 -0.98 13.28
CA LYS A 345 1.70 -0.01 12.44
C LYS A 345 0.21 -0.24 12.53
N GLY A 346 -0.42 0.42 13.49
CA GLY A 346 -1.85 0.28 13.79
C GLY A 346 -2.73 1.42 13.32
N SER A 347 -2.22 2.37 12.53
CA SER A 347 -2.98 3.53 12.06
C SER A 347 -3.60 3.31 10.66
N VAL A 348 -4.76 3.93 10.44
CA VAL A 348 -5.49 3.94 9.15
C VAL A 348 -5.39 5.31 8.54
N GLN A 349 -4.88 5.41 7.31
CA GLN A 349 -4.81 6.67 6.59
C GLN A 349 -5.91 6.79 5.54
N SER A 350 -6.65 7.89 5.58
CA SER A 350 -7.50 8.35 4.48
C SER A 350 -6.66 9.21 3.52
N PHE A 351 -6.93 9.13 2.22
CA PHE A 351 -6.34 10.00 1.20
C PHE A 351 -7.45 10.74 0.47
N GLU A 352 -7.58 12.05 0.73
CA GLU A 352 -8.63 12.90 0.16
C GLU A 352 -8.01 13.89 -0.81
N VAL A 353 -8.48 13.90 -2.06
CA VAL A 353 -8.06 14.86 -3.09
C VAL A 353 -9.01 16.04 -3.12
N PHE A 354 -8.46 17.26 -3.03
CA PHE A 354 -9.19 18.50 -3.06
C PHE A 354 -9.44 19.01 -4.49
N PRO A 355 -10.37 19.96 -4.69
CA PRO A 355 -10.74 20.44 -6.03
C PRO A 355 -9.59 21.08 -6.85
N ASP A 356 -8.55 21.59 -6.20
CA ASP A 356 -7.35 22.16 -6.84
C ASP A 356 -6.31 21.08 -7.23
N GLY A 357 -6.60 19.81 -6.94
CA GLY A 357 -5.73 18.66 -7.17
C GLY A 357 -4.74 18.38 -6.05
N SER A 358 -4.65 19.23 -5.01
CA SER A 358 -3.90 18.91 -3.79
C SER A 358 -4.57 17.78 -3.01
N ALA A 359 -3.90 17.20 -2.03
CA ALA A 359 -4.48 16.11 -1.25
C ALA A 359 -4.06 16.12 0.21
N LEU A 360 -4.92 15.59 1.07
CA LEU A 360 -4.64 15.33 2.47
C LEU A 360 -4.60 13.81 2.70
N LYS A 361 -3.44 13.32 3.14
CA LYS A 361 -3.33 12.01 3.79
C LYS A 361 -3.44 12.20 5.28
N LEU A 362 -4.45 11.61 5.92
CA LEU A 362 -4.72 11.82 7.33
C LEU A 362 -4.97 10.51 8.06
N THR A 363 -4.39 10.34 9.24
CA THR A 363 -4.72 9.23 10.13
C THR A 363 -6.11 9.44 10.73
N VAL A 364 -7.08 8.60 10.34
CA VAL A 364 -8.51 8.74 10.69
C VAL A 364 -9.02 7.67 11.64
N ALA A 365 -8.31 6.55 11.76
CA ALA A 365 -8.67 5.44 12.63
C ALA A 365 -7.44 4.65 13.08
N THR A 366 -7.68 3.71 13.99
CA THR A 366 -6.70 2.72 14.46
C THR A 366 -7.26 1.30 14.33
N TRP A 367 -6.37 0.35 14.04
CA TRP A 367 -6.65 -1.07 13.92
C TRP A 367 -6.64 -1.76 15.28
N PHE A 368 -7.60 -2.64 15.46
CA PHE A 368 -7.69 -3.56 16.58
C PHE A 368 -7.85 -4.98 16.07
N THR A 369 -7.18 -5.91 16.73
CA THR A 369 -7.36 -7.35 16.49
C THR A 369 -8.77 -7.81 16.92
N PRO A 370 -9.19 -9.04 16.60
CA PRO A 370 -10.52 -9.54 16.97
C PRO A 370 -10.86 -9.43 18.47
N LEU A 371 -9.88 -9.63 19.35
CA LEU A 371 -10.02 -9.51 20.81
C LEU A 371 -9.75 -8.09 21.35
N ASP A 372 -9.88 -7.07 20.50
CA ASP A 372 -9.74 -5.67 20.87
C ASP A 372 -8.33 -5.30 21.40
N ARG A 373 -7.28 -5.97 20.92
CA ARG A 373 -5.88 -5.55 21.14
C ARG A 373 -5.53 -4.46 20.15
N GLY A 374 -5.14 -3.28 20.66
CA GLY A 374 -4.60 -2.20 19.83
C GLY A 374 -3.17 -2.49 19.43
N ILE A 375 -2.84 -2.35 18.15
CA ILE A 375 -1.52 -2.70 17.60
C ILE A 375 -0.64 -1.48 17.30
N ASP A 376 -1.19 -0.26 17.35
CA ASP A 376 -0.43 0.96 17.03
C ASP A 376 0.67 1.20 18.07
N LYS A 377 1.93 1.28 17.61
CA LYS A 377 3.17 1.39 18.40
C LYS A 377 3.48 0.19 19.31
N GLU A 378 2.54 -0.73 19.45
CA GLU A 378 2.65 -1.92 20.30
C GLU A 378 3.00 -3.18 19.52
N GLY A 379 2.52 -3.33 18.28
CA GLY A 379 2.73 -4.54 17.48
C GLY A 379 2.02 -5.79 18.00
N ILE A 380 2.42 -6.94 17.45
CA ILE A 380 2.02 -8.29 17.83
C ILE A 380 3.23 -8.95 18.50
N GLU A 381 3.04 -9.38 19.74
CA GLU A 381 4.02 -10.20 20.44
C GLU A 381 3.94 -11.64 19.95
N PRO A 382 5.07 -12.31 19.65
CA PRO A 382 5.06 -13.71 19.26
C PRO A 382 4.71 -14.59 20.47
N ASP A 383 4.01 -15.70 20.22
CA ASP A 383 3.76 -16.74 21.23
C ASP A 383 5.07 -17.43 21.65
N ILE A 384 6.02 -17.52 20.73
CA ILE A 384 7.38 -18.03 20.98
C ILE A 384 8.39 -17.06 20.37
N LEU A 385 9.12 -16.36 21.25
CA LEU A 385 10.22 -15.47 20.86
C LEU A 385 11.41 -16.29 20.32
N ILE A 386 11.94 -15.86 19.17
CA ILE A 386 13.19 -16.33 18.60
C ILE A 386 14.10 -15.11 18.46
N GLU A 387 15.10 -15.00 19.31
CA GLU A 387 15.98 -13.83 19.35
C GLU A 387 16.82 -13.71 18.06
N GLU A 388 17.39 -14.82 17.61
CA GLU A 388 18.26 -14.90 16.44
C GLU A 388 17.58 -15.73 15.35
N MET A 389 17.01 -15.03 14.35
CA MET A 389 16.26 -15.67 13.25
C MET A 389 17.17 -16.33 12.21
N PHE A 390 18.40 -15.82 12.07
CA PHE A 390 19.39 -16.28 11.11
C PHE A 390 20.75 -16.38 11.78
N ILE A 391 21.48 -17.46 11.53
CA ILE A 391 22.86 -17.64 11.97
C ILE A 391 23.74 -17.69 10.72
N GLU A 392 24.69 -16.77 10.59
CA GLU A 392 25.66 -16.79 9.50
C GLU A 392 26.70 -17.90 9.72
N GLY A 393 27.10 -18.56 8.63
CA GLY A 393 28.09 -19.62 8.66
C GLY A 393 28.47 -20.09 7.26
N GLU A 394 29.78 -20.20 6.99
CA GLU A 394 30.31 -20.65 5.71
C GLU A 394 29.95 -22.12 5.41
N GLU A 395 29.61 -22.91 6.44
CA GLU A 395 29.15 -24.28 6.31
C GLU A 395 27.73 -24.42 5.74
N TYR A 396 26.95 -23.33 5.68
CA TYR A 396 25.58 -23.36 5.18
C TYR A 396 25.53 -23.02 3.68
N GLU A 397 24.70 -23.74 2.92
CA GLU A 397 24.63 -23.64 1.46
C GLU A 397 24.35 -22.21 0.95
N ASN A 398 23.60 -21.42 1.72
CA ASN A 398 23.28 -20.02 1.41
C ASN A 398 24.08 -19.01 2.27
N GLY A 399 25.12 -19.46 2.97
CA GLY A 399 25.92 -18.65 3.90
C GLY A 399 25.23 -18.34 5.24
N PHE A 400 23.99 -18.81 5.42
CA PHE A 400 23.26 -18.69 6.67
C PHE A 400 22.31 -19.88 6.91
N LYS A 401 21.95 -20.06 8.17
CA LYS A 401 20.94 -20.99 8.66
C LYS A 401 19.69 -20.23 9.11
N ASP A 402 18.52 -20.62 8.60
CA ASP A 402 17.22 -20.04 9.00
C ASP A 402 16.68 -20.75 10.26
N VAL A 403 17.00 -20.21 11.43
CA VAL A 403 16.56 -20.72 12.73
C VAL A 403 15.05 -20.60 12.89
N GLY A 404 14.45 -19.55 12.33
CA GLY A 404 13.01 -19.32 12.36
C GLY A 404 12.24 -20.48 11.73
N VAL A 405 12.64 -20.89 10.52
CA VAL A 405 11.99 -22.00 9.79
C VAL A 405 12.20 -23.33 10.51
N GLU A 406 13.41 -23.62 11.00
CA GLU A 406 13.65 -24.86 11.75
C GLU A 406 12.79 -24.96 13.01
N GLN A 407 12.71 -23.87 13.77
CA GLN A 407 11.92 -23.82 15.00
C GLN A 407 10.42 -23.89 14.70
N ALA A 408 9.96 -23.28 13.60
CA ALA A 408 8.59 -23.41 13.12
C ALA A 408 8.25 -24.86 12.74
N LEU A 409 9.10 -25.53 11.96
CA LEU A 409 8.93 -26.93 11.58
C LEU A 409 8.86 -27.82 12.82
N LYS A 410 9.79 -27.66 13.75
CA LYS A 410 9.83 -28.43 15.00
C LYS A 410 8.56 -28.21 15.85
N THR A 411 8.12 -26.95 15.97
CA THR A 411 6.91 -26.61 16.75
C THR A 411 5.67 -27.20 16.10
N LEU A 412 5.54 -27.10 14.78
CA LEU A 412 4.44 -27.67 14.03
C LEU A 412 4.41 -29.21 14.17
N GLN A 413 5.57 -29.88 14.05
CA GLN A 413 5.67 -31.32 14.27
C GLN A 413 5.24 -31.74 15.68
N ASN A 414 5.56 -30.95 16.71
CA ASN A 414 5.10 -31.21 18.07
C ASN A 414 3.58 -31.09 18.20
N MET A 415 2.99 -30.06 17.57
CA MET A 415 1.53 -29.89 17.50
C MET A 415 0.86 -31.07 16.81
N LEU A 416 1.42 -31.56 15.69
CA LEU A 416 0.91 -32.72 14.96
C LEU A 416 0.97 -34.03 15.75
N LYS A 417 1.95 -34.16 16.67
CA LYS A 417 2.09 -35.32 17.55
C LYS A 417 1.22 -35.23 18.82
N GLY A 418 0.50 -34.12 19.03
CA GLY A 418 -0.28 -33.87 20.23
C GLY A 418 0.59 -33.69 21.49
N ALA A 419 1.82 -33.20 21.32
CA ALA A 419 2.81 -33.07 22.39
C ALA A 419 2.80 -31.71 23.12
N GLU A 420 1.90 -30.79 22.74
CA GLU A 420 1.74 -29.46 23.35
C GLU A 420 0.28 -29.05 23.51
#